data_AF-I4D7A5-F1
#
_entry.id   AF-I4D7A5-F1
#
_cell.length_a   1.000
_cell.length_b   1.000
_cell.length_c   1.000
_cell.angle_alpha   90.00
_cell.angle_beta   90.00
_cell.angle_gamma   90.00
#
_symmetry.space_group_name_H-M   'P 1'
#
loop_
_entity.id
_entity.type
_entity.pdbx_description
1 polymer ?
#
loop_
_entity_poly.entity_id
_entity_poly.type
_entity_poly.pdbx_seq_one_letter_code
_entity_poly.pdbx_strand_id
1 'polypeptide(L)'
;MYYIVQQGDTLYQIAIQYNTTVSNLVESNPRISNPNRIYVGQRIAVGNQWDLNPWWGNEWQLGNEEYQRGIEEYKRGRAEYRKGRAEYHRGRQKAAKHYR
;
A
#
# COMPACT_ATOMS: atom_id res chain seq x y z
N MET A 1 6.90 -4.46 -17.67
CA MET A 1 7.74 -4.45 -16.44
C MET A 1 7.28 -5.55 -15.49
N TYR A 2 8.19 -6.17 -14.74
CA TYR A 2 7.88 -7.27 -13.82
C TYR A 2 8.46 -7.03 -12.43
N TYR A 3 7.74 -7.50 -11.41
CA TYR A 3 8.18 -7.58 -10.02
C TYR A 3 8.27 -9.04 -9.57
N ILE A 4 9.25 -9.34 -8.71
CA ILE A 4 9.41 -10.67 -8.09
C ILE A 4 8.96 -10.55 -6.63
N VAL A 5 7.93 -11.30 -6.26
CA VAL A 5 7.33 -11.29 -4.92
C VAL A 5 8.34 -11.72 -3.88
N GLN A 6 8.43 -10.97 -2.79
CA GLN A 6 9.25 -11.23 -1.62
C GLN A 6 8.39 -11.66 -0.43
N GLN A 7 9.04 -12.16 0.60
CA GLN A 7 8.36 -12.61 1.81
C GLN A 7 7.67 -11.43 2.51
N GLY A 8 6.37 -11.58 2.76
CA GLY A 8 5.57 -10.56 3.44
C GLY A 8 4.87 -9.56 2.51
N ASP A 9 5.09 -9.67 1.19
CA ASP A 9 4.41 -8.82 0.23
C ASP A 9 2.92 -9.18 0.07
N THR A 10 2.17 -8.18 -0.36
CA THR A 10 0.77 -8.31 -0.79
C THR A 10 0.60 -7.62 -2.14
N LEU A 11 -0.36 -8.06 -2.96
CA LEU A 11 -0.69 -7.35 -4.20
C LEU A 11 -1.04 -5.88 -3.96
N TYR A 12 -1.62 -5.57 -2.81
CA TYR A 12 -1.92 -4.22 -2.40
C TYR A 12 -0.67 -3.34 -2.26
N GLN A 13 0.36 -3.83 -1.55
CA GLN A 13 1.63 -3.10 -1.40
C GLN A 13 2.35 -2.94 -2.73
N ILE A 14 2.34 -3.99 -3.57
CA ILE A 14 2.93 -3.95 -4.91
C ILE A 14 2.18 -2.94 -5.78
N ALA A 15 0.85 -2.92 -5.74
CA ALA A 15 0.04 -1.97 -6.49
C ALA A 15 0.38 -0.51 -6.13
N ILE A 16 0.50 -0.21 -4.84
CA ILE A 16 0.92 1.12 -4.36
C ILE A 16 2.34 1.45 -4.86
N GLN A 17 3.28 0.52 -4.73
CA GLN A 17 4.67 0.73 -5.14
C GLN A 17 4.80 1.07 -6.63
N TYR A 18 3.96 0.47 -7.46
CA TYR A 18 3.96 0.65 -8.92
C TYR A 18 2.88 1.61 -9.42
N ASN A 19 2.28 2.40 -8.52
CA ASN A 19 1.23 3.37 -8.82
C ASN A 19 0.10 2.81 -9.69
N THR A 20 -0.38 1.63 -9.35
CA THR A 20 -1.47 0.93 -10.03
C THR A 20 -2.47 0.39 -8.99
N THR A 21 -3.48 -0.36 -9.44
CA THR A 21 -4.51 -0.94 -8.57
C THR A 21 -4.36 -2.46 -8.50
N VAL A 22 -4.91 -3.07 -7.46
CA VAL A 22 -4.97 -4.54 -7.37
C VAL A 22 -5.78 -5.12 -8.53
N SER A 23 -6.85 -4.46 -8.98
CA SER A 23 -7.63 -4.89 -10.17
C SER A 23 -6.73 -4.95 -11.41
N ASN A 24 -5.99 -3.88 -11.69
CA ASN A 24 -5.07 -3.82 -12.83
C ASN A 24 -4.00 -4.91 -12.74
N LEU A 25 -3.46 -5.18 -11.54
CA LEU A 25 -2.49 -6.27 -11.35
C LEU A 25 -3.13 -7.64 -11.63
N VAL A 26 -4.36 -7.88 -11.21
CA VAL A 26 -5.06 -9.16 -11.44
C VAL A 26 -5.40 -9.33 -12.92
N GLU A 27 -5.93 -8.29 -13.57
CA GLU A 27 -6.22 -8.27 -15.01
C GLU A 27 -4.97 -8.51 -15.85
N SER A 28 -3.85 -7.88 -15.48
CA SER A 28 -2.55 -8.07 -16.13
C SER A 28 -1.90 -9.42 -15.85
N ASN A 29 -2.39 -10.16 -14.85
CA ASN A 29 -1.85 -11.45 -14.43
C ASN A 29 -2.97 -12.48 -14.27
N PRO A 30 -3.59 -12.95 -15.37
CA PRO A 30 -4.73 -13.87 -15.33
C PRO A 30 -4.41 -15.23 -14.67
N ARG A 31 -3.13 -15.55 -14.48
CA ARG A 31 -2.67 -16.71 -13.68
C ARG A 31 -2.92 -16.58 -12.17
N ILE A 32 -3.23 -15.38 -11.67
CA ILE A 32 -3.54 -15.14 -10.26
C ILE A 32 -5.03 -15.39 -10.05
N SER A 33 -5.37 -16.60 -9.61
CA SER A 33 -6.76 -16.99 -9.37
C SER A 33 -7.33 -16.38 -8.08
N ASN A 34 -6.47 -16.11 -7.10
CA ASN A 34 -6.85 -15.50 -5.82
C ASN A 34 -5.91 -14.32 -5.52
N PRO A 35 -6.40 -13.07 -5.57
CA PRO A 35 -5.60 -11.88 -5.33
C PRO A 35 -4.96 -11.82 -3.92
N ASN A 36 -5.54 -12.52 -2.96
CA ASN A 36 -5.03 -12.59 -1.58
C ASN A 36 -3.95 -13.68 -1.40
N ARG A 37 -3.60 -14.41 -2.45
CA ARG A 37 -2.59 -15.48 -2.41
C ARG A 37 -1.57 -15.30 -3.52
N ILE A 38 -0.46 -14.65 -3.17
CA ILE A 38 0.76 -14.59 -3.99
C ILE A 38 1.89 -15.31 -3.27
N TYR A 39 2.84 -15.85 -4.03
CA TYR A 39 3.92 -16.68 -3.52
C TYR A 39 5.28 -16.02 -3.71
N VAL A 40 6.19 -16.22 -2.77
CA VAL A 40 7.57 -15.73 -2.88
C VAL A 40 8.21 -16.29 -4.17
N GLY A 41 8.90 -15.44 -4.91
CA GLY A 41 9.49 -15.78 -6.22
C GLY A 41 8.50 -15.69 -7.39
N GLN A 42 7.21 -15.47 -7.14
CA GLN A 42 6.22 -15.30 -8.21
C GLN A 42 6.50 -14.02 -9.00
N ARG A 43 6.46 -14.14 -10.33
CA ARG A 43 6.64 -13.01 -11.25
C ARG A 43 5.29 -12.34 -11.55
N ILE A 44 5.17 -11.07 -11.16
CA ILE A 44 3.97 -10.24 -11.32
C ILE A 44 4.24 -9.20 -12.39
N ALA A 45 3.40 -9.11 -13.42
CA ALA A 45 3.40 -8.01 -14.36
C ALA A 45 2.84 -6.77 -13.67
N VAL A 46 3.63 -5.69 -13.63
CA VAL A 46 3.29 -4.43 -12.95
C VAL A 46 3.25 -3.24 -13.92
N GLY A 47 3.33 -3.51 -15.23
CA GLY A 47 3.22 -2.45 -16.23
C GLY A 47 1.80 -1.91 -16.24
N ASN A 48 1.67 -0.58 -16.17
CA ASN A 48 0.37 0.06 -16.31
C ASN A 48 -0.05 -0.05 -17.78
N GLN A 49 -1.05 -0.88 -18.08
CA GLN A 49 -1.59 -1.01 -19.43
C GLN A 49 -2.22 0.30 -19.93
N TRP A 50 -2.57 1.19 -18.98
CA TRP A 50 -3.28 2.44 -19.20
C TRP A 50 -2.36 3.62 -19.62
N ASP A 51 -1.03 3.48 -19.52
CA ASP A 51 -0.06 4.50 -19.99
C ASP A 51 0.02 4.57 -21.54
N LEU A 52 -0.73 3.73 -22.25
CA LEU A 52 -0.72 3.62 -23.71
C LEU A 52 -1.83 4.41 -24.41
N ASN A 53 -2.72 5.11 -23.69
CA ASN A 53 -3.76 5.93 -24.33
C ASN A 53 -3.73 7.41 -23.91
N PRO A 54 -3.36 8.32 -24.82
CA PRO A 54 -3.25 9.76 -24.55
C PRO A 54 -4.57 10.51 -24.29
N TRP A 55 -5.74 9.90 -24.53
CA TRP A 55 -7.01 10.64 -24.59
C TRP A 55 -7.90 10.52 -23.36
N TRP A 56 -7.83 9.43 -22.60
CA TRP A 56 -8.60 9.25 -21.35
C TRP A 56 -7.70 9.03 -20.12
N GLY A 57 -6.37 8.95 -20.30
CA GLY A 57 -5.43 8.65 -19.22
C GLY A 57 -5.40 9.71 -18.11
N ASN A 58 -5.76 10.95 -18.43
CA ASN A 58 -5.62 12.10 -17.51
C ASN A 58 -6.69 12.10 -16.40
N GLU A 59 -7.92 11.68 -16.70
CA GLU A 59 -9.03 11.68 -15.73
C GLU A 59 -8.87 10.56 -14.69
N TRP A 60 -8.39 9.39 -15.12
CA TRP A 60 -8.03 8.30 -14.22
C TRP A 60 -6.77 8.59 -13.39
N GLN A 61 -5.84 9.40 -13.91
CA GLN A 61 -4.66 9.84 -13.13
C GLN A 61 -5.07 10.66 -11.91
N LEU A 62 -6.00 11.61 -12.03
CA LEU A 62 -6.54 12.36 -10.89
C LEU A 62 -7.21 11.44 -9.85
N GLY A 63 -7.99 10.45 -10.30
CA GLY A 63 -8.59 9.47 -9.39
C GLY A 63 -7.55 8.61 -8.64
N ASN A 64 -6.46 8.23 -9.32
CA ASN A 64 -5.34 7.54 -8.68
C ASN A 64 -4.62 8.44 -7.68
N GLU A 65 -4.43 9.73 -7.98
CA GLU A 65 -3.83 10.69 -7.04
C GLU A 65 -4.67 10.88 -5.78
N GLU A 66 -6.00 10.96 -5.91
CA GLU A 66 -6.91 11.01 -4.76
C GLU A 66 -6.84 9.73 -3.93
N TYR A 67 -6.82 8.56 -4.59
CA TYR A 67 -6.64 7.29 -3.91
C TYR A 67 -5.29 7.23 -3.17
N GLN A 68 -4.19 7.63 -3.80
CA GLN A 68 -2.87 7.70 -3.14
C GLN A 68 -2.88 8.68 -1.96
N ARG A 69 -3.55 9.84 -2.11
CA ARG A 69 -3.71 10.81 -1.01
C ARG A 69 -4.42 10.17 0.19
N GLY A 70 -5.48 9.41 -0.04
CA GLY A 70 -6.17 8.66 1.01
C GLY A 70 -5.28 7.61 1.69
N ILE A 71 -4.42 6.92 0.94
CA ILE A 71 -3.44 5.99 1.50
C ILE A 71 -2.42 6.69 2.40
N GLU A 72 -1.90 7.84 1.97
CA GLU A 72 -0.94 8.63 2.75
C GLU A 72 -1.58 9.19 4.03
N GLU A 73 -2.83 9.64 3.95
CA GLU A 73 -3.61 10.06 5.12
C GLU A 73 -3.80 8.90 6.13
N TYR A 74 -4.16 7.71 5.64
CA TYR A 74 -4.26 6.52 6.50
C TYR A 74 -2.92 6.18 7.18
N LYS A 75 -1.81 6.16 6.43
CA LYS A 75 -0.47 5.91 6.99
C LYS A 75 -0.10 6.95 8.06
N ARG A 76 -0.41 8.23 7.80
CA ARG A 76 -0.18 9.33 8.74
C ARG A 76 -0.98 9.14 10.03
N GLY A 77 -2.28 8.86 9.92
CA GLY A 77 -3.14 8.60 11.08
C GLY A 77 -2.67 7.40 11.91
N ARG A 78 -2.27 6.30 11.25
CA ARG A 78 -1.69 5.13 11.94
C ARG A 78 -0.39 5.48 12.68
N ALA A 79 0.48 6.30 12.09
CA ALA A 79 1.71 6.73 12.72
C ALA A 79 1.45 7.64 13.93
N GLU A 80 0.46 8.53 13.83
CA GLU A 80 0.01 9.40 14.92
C GLU A 80 -0.53 8.59 16.10
N TYR A 81 -1.42 7.63 15.84
CA TYR A 81 -1.90 6.68 16.86
C TYR A 81 -0.75 5.98 17.58
N ARG A 82 0.26 5.51 16.83
CA ARG A 82 1.44 4.84 17.41
C ARG A 82 2.23 5.77 18.33
N LYS A 83 2.38 7.05 17.96
CA LYS A 83 3.04 8.07 18.79
C LYS A 83 2.25 8.33 20.07
N GLY A 84 0.95 8.57 19.96
CA GLY A 84 0.07 8.80 21.12
C GLY A 84 0.08 7.62 22.10
N ARG A 85 0.04 6.39 21.59
CA ARG A 85 0.16 5.18 22.43
C ARG A 85 1.51 5.11 23.16
N ALA A 86 2.61 5.44 22.49
CA ALA A 86 3.93 5.46 23.12
C ALA A 86 4.05 6.54 24.20
N GLU A 87 3.45 7.70 23.96
CA GLU A 87 3.39 8.81 24.92
C GLU A 87 2.58 8.44 26.16
N TYR A 88 1.40 7.84 25.99
CA TYR A 88 0.58 7.30 27.08
C TYR A 88 1.40 6.35 27.98
N HIS A 89 2.10 5.39 27.38
CA HIS A 89 2.93 4.45 28.14
C HIS A 89 4.10 5.14 28.86
N ARG A 90 4.74 6.13 28.23
CA ARG A 90 5.83 6.92 28.84
C ARG A 90 5.33 7.76 30.01
N GLY A 91 4.17 8.39 29.90
CA GLY A 91 3.51 9.14 30.97
C GLY A 91 3.21 8.25 32.18
N ARG A 92 2.64 7.06 31.93
CA ARG A 92 2.36 6.08 32.99
C ARG A 92 3.62 5.62 33.75
N GLN A 93 4.74 5.43 33.04
CA GLN A 93 6.02 5.07 33.66
C GLN A 93 6.61 6.21 34.50
N LYS A 94 6.49 7.46 34.04
CA LYS A 94 6.93 8.65 34.80
C LYS A 94 6.11 8.82 36.09
N ALA A 95 4.78 8.70 36.00
CA ALA A 95 3.90 8.77 37.15
C ALA A 95 4.26 7.70 38.21
N ALA A 96 4.49 6.45 37.79
CA ALA A 96 4.89 5.37 38.70
C ALA A 96 6.24 5.59 39.41
N LYS A 97 7.12 6.44 38.86
CA LYS A 97 8.44 6.77 39.47
C LYS A 97 8.39 7.92 40.48
N HIS A 98 7.35 8.75 40.46
CA HIS A 98 7.22 9.90 41.38
C HIS A 98 6.53 9.56 42.72
N TYR A 99 5.97 8.36 42.86
CA TYR A 99 5.35 7.89 44.11
C TYR A 99 6.30 7.07 45.01
N ARG A 100 7.61 7.32 44.96
CA ARG A 100 8.62 6.66 45.82
C ARG A 100 9.41 7.68 46.63
#